data_AF-A0A151F2N7-F1
#
_entry.id   AF-A0A151F2N7-F1
#
_cell.length_a   1.000
_cell.length_b   1.000
_cell.length_c   1.000
_cell.angle_alpha   90.00
_cell.angle_beta   90.00
_cell.angle_gamma   90.00
#
_symmetry.space_group_name_H-M   'P 1'
#
loop_
_entity.id
_entity.type
_entity.pdbx_description
1 polymer ?
#
loop_
_entity_poly.entity_id
_entity_poly.type
_entity_poly.pdbx_seq_one_letter_code
_entity_poly.pdbx_strand_id
1 'polypeptide(L)'
;MLKKVVVIVTVLLISTAGVAGCCTVFTASVGDTVLFGNNEDWPDTNTRVWFLPATETEYGGVYFGFSDFYAQGGMNDQGLCFDANAIPETRMKPHPEKLLVLNFGRRILQQCATVEEAIQIIERYDLSGLGKAQFLFADKTGDSMAVCPGPHGEMEVVRKEGVYQVTTNFNVLNPWLGGYPCWRYNAAAGMLRKIENENDLTVEYFASILKAVYQRHTTYSTIYDPVNRIVYVYNQRNFDEVVVLNLEDELEKGYHAYYIPLLFPRKQSDQELGEPEAEAEEQKPEEQEPEEPPKEEQKSEITTEDSHPAESVSFSDLLYLLSAIVLIGIGLAALLWKKRT
;
A
#
# COMPACT_ATOMS: atom_id res chain seq x y z
N MET A 1 -59.47 -19.05 -6.58
CA MET A 1 -58.95 -18.20 -5.48
C MET A 1 -57.46 -18.44 -5.33
N LEU A 2 -56.73 -17.34 -5.12
CA LEU A 2 -55.33 -17.10 -5.50
C LEU A 2 -54.29 -17.94 -4.75
N LYS A 3 -53.35 -18.55 -5.50
CA LYS A 3 -52.17 -19.26 -4.96
C LYS A 3 -51.21 -18.23 -4.35
N LYS A 4 -50.83 -18.41 -3.08
CA LYS A 4 -49.82 -17.58 -2.40
C LYS A 4 -48.43 -17.94 -2.95
N VAL A 5 -47.83 -17.03 -3.71
CA VAL A 5 -46.42 -17.11 -4.12
C VAL A 5 -45.59 -16.51 -3.00
N VAL A 6 -44.73 -17.31 -2.37
CA VAL A 6 -43.69 -16.83 -1.45
C VAL A 6 -42.50 -16.44 -2.32
N VAL A 7 -42.25 -15.14 -2.45
CA VAL A 7 -41.04 -14.63 -3.11
C VAL A 7 -39.97 -14.49 -2.04
N ILE A 8 -38.95 -15.36 -2.09
CA ILE A 8 -37.72 -15.23 -1.32
C ILE A 8 -36.86 -14.19 -2.05
N VAL A 9 -36.67 -13.03 -1.43
CA VAL A 9 -35.75 -12.00 -1.93
C VAL A 9 -34.38 -12.26 -1.32
N THR A 10 -33.50 -12.90 -2.08
CA THR A 10 -32.08 -12.98 -1.75
C THR A 10 -31.46 -11.59 -1.97
N VAL A 11 -31.15 -10.88 -0.89
CA VAL A 11 -30.35 -9.66 -0.96
C VAL A 11 -28.90 -10.09 -1.16
N LEU A 12 -28.43 -10.08 -2.41
CA LEU A 12 -27.00 -10.12 -2.70
C LEU A 12 -26.40 -8.80 -2.19
N LEU A 13 -25.68 -8.87 -1.09
CA LEU A 13 -24.74 -7.83 -0.66
C LEU A 13 -23.64 -7.76 -1.71
N ILE A 14 -23.87 -6.99 -2.77
CA ILE A 14 -22.82 -6.57 -3.69
C ILE A 14 -21.94 -5.61 -2.88
N SER A 15 -20.79 -6.11 -2.44
CA SER A 15 -19.73 -5.29 -1.83
C SER A 15 -19.34 -4.21 -2.84
N THR A 16 -19.78 -2.98 -2.59
CA THR A 16 -19.47 -1.86 -3.46
C THR A 16 -18.06 -1.36 -3.20
N ALA A 17 -17.28 -1.37 -4.28
CA ALA A 17 -16.12 -0.53 -4.56
C ALA A 17 -14.88 -0.77 -3.67
N GLY A 18 -14.02 -1.67 -4.16
CA GLY A 18 -12.61 -1.62 -3.84
C GLY A 18 -12.03 -0.26 -4.19
N VAL A 19 -11.08 0.19 -3.37
CA VAL A 19 -10.27 1.37 -3.65
C VAL A 19 -9.57 1.13 -4.99
N ALA A 20 -9.96 1.90 -6.01
CA ALA A 20 -9.29 1.92 -7.30
C ALA A 20 -7.95 2.62 -7.12
N GLY A 21 -6.86 1.92 -7.44
CA GLY A 21 -5.48 2.32 -7.14
C GLY A 21 -4.88 1.30 -6.18
N CYS A 22 -3.98 0.46 -6.69
CA CYS A 22 -3.44 -0.67 -5.95
C CYS A 22 -1.90 -0.73 -5.99
N CYS A 23 -1.22 0.41 -5.93
CA CYS A 23 0.24 0.50 -6.03
C CYS A 23 0.97 -0.26 -4.91
N THR A 24 2.19 -0.70 -5.16
CA THR A 24 3.08 -1.35 -4.17
C THR A 24 4.41 -0.63 -4.13
N VAL A 25 4.79 -0.11 -2.97
CA VAL A 25 6.07 0.61 -2.81
C VAL A 25 6.87 -0.07 -1.72
N PHE A 26 8.17 -0.24 -1.92
CA PHE A 26 9.05 -0.86 -0.94
C PHE A 26 10.48 -0.40 -1.08
N THR A 27 11.25 -0.60 -0.02
CA THR A 27 12.69 -0.30 0.00
C THR A 27 13.41 -1.27 0.92
N ALA A 28 14.68 -1.52 0.62
CA ALA A 28 15.58 -2.26 1.49
C ALA A 28 16.99 -1.67 1.43
N SER A 29 17.74 -1.83 2.53
CA SER A 29 19.14 -1.44 2.61
C SER A 29 19.94 -2.41 3.47
N VAL A 30 21.10 -2.85 2.96
CA VAL A 30 22.07 -3.68 3.69
C VAL A 30 23.46 -3.25 3.26
N GLY A 31 24.33 -2.94 4.22
CA GLY A 31 25.67 -2.44 3.92
C GLY A 31 25.60 -1.10 3.18
N ASP A 32 26.29 -1.01 2.05
CA ASP A 32 26.32 0.20 1.20
C ASP A 32 25.27 0.15 0.09
N THR A 33 24.48 -0.92 0.01
CA THR A 33 23.45 -1.11 -1.02
C THR A 33 22.09 -0.66 -0.49
N VAL A 34 21.42 0.19 -1.28
CA VAL A 34 20.04 0.66 -1.05
C VAL A 34 19.27 0.52 -2.35
N LEU A 35 18.05 -0.03 -2.29
CA LEU A 35 17.14 -0.07 -3.43
C LEU A 35 15.73 0.37 -3.00
N PHE A 36 15.03 1.04 -3.92
CA PHE A 36 13.65 1.49 -3.74
C PHE A 36 12.81 1.06 -4.95
N GLY A 37 11.74 0.30 -4.74
CA GLY A 37 10.89 -0.27 -5.79
C GLY A 37 9.45 0.22 -5.74
N ASN A 38 8.83 0.39 -6.91
CA ASN A 38 7.40 0.72 -7.05
C ASN A 38 6.75 -0.02 -8.23
N ASN A 39 5.50 -0.47 -8.04
CA ASN A 39 4.53 -0.76 -9.11
C ASN A 39 3.43 0.30 -9.11
N GLU A 40 3.27 1.02 -10.22
CA GLU A 40 2.18 1.97 -10.43
C GLU A 40 0.94 1.28 -11.01
N ASP A 41 -0.11 1.16 -10.19
CA ASP A 41 -1.33 0.43 -10.53
C ASP A 41 -2.51 1.38 -10.78
N TRP A 42 -2.55 1.95 -11.99
CA TRP A 42 -3.54 2.93 -12.42
C TRP A 42 -3.91 2.72 -13.91
N PRO A 43 -5.18 2.87 -14.33
CA PRO A 43 -5.58 2.57 -15.71
C PRO A 43 -5.08 3.56 -16.78
N ASP A 44 -4.53 4.73 -16.42
CA ASP A 44 -4.01 5.67 -17.42
C ASP A 44 -2.68 5.18 -18.01
N THR A 45 -2.69 4.84 -19.30
CA THR A 45 -1.49 4.36 -20.00
C THR A 45 -0.62 5.49 -20.55
N ASN A 46 -1.00 6.77 -20.39
CA ASN A 46 -0.21 7.91 -20.85
C ASN A 46 0.93 8.26 -19.88
N THR A 47 1.74 7.26 -19.56
CA THR A 47 2.78 7.35 -18.53
C THR A 47 3.96 8.20 -19.00
N ARG A 48 4.52 9.00 -18.10
CA ARG A 48 5.60 9.94 -18.38
C ARG A 48 6.72 9.73 -17.38
N VAL A 49 7.95 9.87 -17.87
CA VAL A 49 9.11 10.17 -17.04
C VAL A 49 9.68 11.51 -17.48
N TRP A 50 10.02 12.38 -16.54
CA TRP A 50 10.61 13.68 -16.86
C TRP A 50 11.71 14.05 -15.88
N PHE A 51 12.61 14.90 -16.37
CA PHE A 51 13.84 15.28 -15.69
C PHE A 51 13.88 16.78 -15.53
N LEU A 52 14.18 17.22 -14.31
CA LEU A 52 14.34 18.63 -13.96
C LEU A 52 15.79 18.83 -13.48
N PRO A 53 16.63 19.57 -14.21
CA PRO A 53 17.95 19.97 -13.71
C PRO A 53 17.86 20.74 -12.40
N ALA A 54 18.91 20.67 -11.58
CA ALA A 54 19.02 21.47 -10.37
C ALA A 54 18.99 22.97 -10.69
N THR A 55 18.52 23.75 -9.73
CA THR A 55 18.59 25.21 -9.73
C THR A 55 19.46 25.69 -8.57
N GLU A 56 19.60 27.00 -8.39
CA GLU A 56 20.32 27.55 -7.24
C GLU A 56 19.69 27.17 -5.89
N THR A 57 18.39 26.84 -5.87
CA THR A 57 17.61 26.63 -4.63
C THR A 57 16.89 25.29 -4.56
N GLU A 58 16.89 24.51 -5.63
CA GLU A 58 16.19 23.22 -5.71
C GLU A 58 17.10 22.14 -6.32
N TYR A 59 17.06 20.94 -5.75
CA TYR A 59 17.74 19.76 -6.29
C TYR A 59 17.14 19.33 -7.63
N GLY A 60 18.00 18.79 -8.49
CA GLY A 60 17.58 18.15 -9.73
C GLY A 60 16.94 16.80 -9.44
N GLY A 61 16.18 16.24 -10.39
CA GLY A 61 15.58 14.93 -10.19
C GLY A 61 14.81 14.39 -11.38
N VAL A 62 14.46 13.11 -11.25
CA VAL A 62 13.60 12.37 -12.17
C VAL A 62 12.28 12.06 -11.48
N TYR A 63 11.20 12.20 -12.23
CA TYR A 63 9.84 12.04 -11.73
C TYR A 63 9.03 11.18 -12.69
N PHE A 64 8.12 10.40 -12.13
CA PHE A 64 7.23 9.50 -12.84
C PHE A 64 5.77 9.87 -12.57
N GLY A 65 4.91 9.64 -13.54
CA GLY A 65 3.48 9.93 -13.45
C GLY A 65 2.81 9.89 -14.81
N PHE A 66 1.88 10.81 -15.05
CA PHE A 66 1.05 10.82 -16.25
C PHE A 66 1.17 12.13 -17.02
N SER A 67 0.28 12.37 -17.98
CA SER A 67 0.35 13.53 -18.87
C SER A 67 0.08 14.88 -18.20
N ASP A 68 -0.36 14.88 -16.94
CA ASP A 68 -0.53 16.08 -16.12
C ASP A 68 0.78 16.54 -15.43
N PHE A 69 1.86 15.75 -15.53
CA PHE A 69 3.15 15.99 -14.86
C PHE A 69 3.02 16.15 -13.34
N TYR A 70 1.99 15.53 -12.75
CA TYR A 70 1.93 15.34 -11.31
C TYR A 70 2.83 14.16 -10.93
N ALA A 71 3.91 14.43 -10.19
CA ALA A 71 4.82 13.39 -9.73
C ALA A 71 4.09 12.43 -8.79
N GLN A 72 3.98 11.17 -9.20
CA GLN A 72 3.53 10.04 -8.39
C GLN A 72 4.69 9.49 -7.55
N GLY A 73 5.87 9.42 -8.16
CA GLY A 73 7.13 9.04 -7.52
C GLY A 73 8.34 9.66 -8.22
N GLY A 74 9.53 9.41 -7.68
CA GLY A 74 10.78 9.92 -8.25
C GLY A 74 12.00 9.77 -7.36
N MET A 75 13.12 10.30 -7.84
CA MET A 75 14.39 10.39 -7.14
C MET A 75 15.12 11.69 -7.48
N ASN A 76 15.73 12.35 -6.49
CA ASN A 76 16.56 13.53 -6.74
C ASN A 76 18.05 13.20 -6.92
N ASP A 77 18.83 14.19 -7.35
CA ASP A 77 20.27 14.08 -7.60
C ASP A 77 21.13 13.91 -6.33
N GLN A 78 20.51 13.97 -5.15
CA GLN A 78 21.12 13.69 -3.85
C GLN A 78 20.93 12.25 -3.38
N GLY A 79 20.04 11.49 -4.03
CA GLY A 79 19.70 10.11 -3.69
C GLY A 79 18.53 9.98 -2.71
N LEU A 80 17.60 10.93 -2.67
CA LEU A 80 16.32 10.79 -1.97
C LEU A 80 15.25 10.32 -2.95
N CYS A 81 14.54 9.25 -2.61
CA CYS A 81 13.44 8.67 -3.37
C CYS A 81 12.11 8.91 -2.66
N PHE A 82 11.02 8.97 -3.43
CA PHE A 82 9.67 8.81 -2.89
C PHE A 82 8.74 8.12 -3.89
N ASP A 83 7.67 7.54 -3.33
CA ASP A 83 6.46 7.18 -4.08
C ASP A 83 5.26 7.19 -3.12
N ALA A 84 4.04 7.06 -3.64
CA ALA A 84 2.82 7.21 -2.86
C ALA A 84 1.80 6.09 -3.11
N ASN A 85 0.99 5.81 -2.10
CA ASN A 85 -0.18 4.94 -2.23
C ASN A 85 -1.45 5.75 -1.96
N ALA A 86 -2.46 5.60 -2.83
CA ALA A 86 -3.84 5.94 -2.48
C ALA A 86 -4.32 5.00 -1.37
N ILE A 87 -4.88 5.53 -0.31
CA ILE A 87 -5.38 4.80 0.86
C ILE A 87 -6.80 5.23 1.22
N PRO A 88 -7.55 4.42 2.01
CA PRO A 88 -8.80 4.86 2.57
C PRO A 88 -8.69 6.19 3.32
N GLU A 89 -9.74 7.00 3.20
CA GLU A 89 -9.76 8.36 3.71
C GLU A 89 -9.67 8.41 5.24
N THR A 90 -8.69 9.17 5.73
CA THR A 90 -8.61 9.63 7.11
C THR A 90 -9.00 11.10 7.16
N ARG A 91 -9.89 11.46 8.08
CA ARG A 91 -10.29 12.86 8.26
C ARG A 91 -9.16 13.64 8.95
N MET A 92 -8.58 14.57 8.21
CA MET A 92 -7.48 15.41 8.71
C MET A 92 -7.96 16.72 9.32
N LYS A 93 -7.15 17.29 10.22
CA LYS A 93 -7.33 18.63 10.78
C LYS A 93 -6.61 19.65 9.88
N PRO A 94 -7.30 20.69 9.39
CA PRO A 94 -6.67 21.77 8.65
C PRO A 94 -5.74 22.62 9.53
N HIS A 95 -4.65 23.08 8.95
CA HIS A 95 -3.65 23.95 9.58
C HIS A 95 -3.45 25.22 8.73
N PRO A 96 -4.42 26.15 8.74
CA PRO A 96 -4.37 27.36 7.90
C PRO A 96 -3.17 28.28 8.19
N GLU A 97 -2.50 28.09 9.33
CA GLU A 97 -1.25 28.76 9.69
C GLU A 97 -0.01 28.23 8.96
N LYS A 98 -0.08 27.02 8.37
CA LYS A 98 1.01 26.37 7.65
C LYS A 98 0.96 26.64 6.15
N LEU A 99 2.05 26.34 5.45
CA LEU A 99 2.16 26.54 4.00
C LEU A 99 1.34 25.50 3.24
N LEU A 100 0.68 25.90 2.15
CA LEU A 100 0.05 24.96 1.24
C LEU A 100 1.11 24.30 0.33
N VAL A 101 0.85 23.06 -0.07
CA VAL A 101 1.69 22.30 -1.01
C VAL A 101 0.82 21.52 -2.00
N LEU A 102 1.10 21.64 -3.30
CA LEU A 102 0.31 21.01 -4.36
C LEU A 102 0.79 19.59 -4.70
N ASN A 103 2.11 19.36 -4.68
CA ASN A 103 2.72 18.04 -4.88
C ASN A 103 3.79 17.84 -3.79
N PHE A 104 3.38 17.23 -2.69
CA PHE A 104 4.18 17.12 -1.46
C PHE A 104 5.46 16.31 -1.68
N GLY A 105 5.36 15.12 -2.29
CA GLY A 105 6.53 14.28 -2.56
C GLY A 105 7.57 14.98 -3.44
N ARG A 106 7.15 15.62 -4.54
CA ARG A 106 8.07 16.43 -5.36
C ARG A 106 8.68 17.58 -4.57
N ARG A 107 7.90 18.29 -3.74
CA ARG A 107 8.42 19.39 -2.93
C ARG A 107 9.52 18.92 -1.99
N ILE A 108 9.36 17.76 -1.35
CA ILE A 108 10.40 17.14 -0.53
C ILE A 108 11.66 16.84 -1.36
N LEU A 109 11.51 16.19 -2.52
CA LEU A 109 12.66 15.90 -3.40
C LEU A 109 13.41 17.15 -3.85
N GLN A 110 12.71 18.25 -4.09
CA GLN A 110 13.34 19.50 -4.52
C GLN A 110 14.12 20.20 -3.39
N GLN A 111 13.83 19.90 -2.12
CA GLN A 111 14.35 20.68 -0.98
C GLN A 111 15.20 19.87 0.00
N CYS A 112 15.19 18.55 -0.08
CA CYS A 112 15.85 17.67 0.88
C CYS A 112 16.77 16.67 0.19
N ALA A 113 17.95 16.46 0.75
CA ALA A 113 18.89 15.43 0.34
C ALA A 113 18.70 14.11 1.09
N THR A 114 18.08 14.15 2.27
CA THR A 114 17.96 13.00 3.19
C THR A 114 16.55 12.89 3.78
N VAL A 115 16.23 11.71 4.31
CA VAL A 115 14.98 11.46 5.05
C VAL A 115 14.92 12.33 6.31
N GLU A 116 16.05 12.54 7.00
CA GLU A 116 16.11 13.39 8.18
C GLU A 116 15.77 14.87 7.85
N GLU A 117 16.32 15.41 6.77
CA GLU A 117 15.95 16.74 6.29
C GLU A 117 14.47 16.82 5.91
N ALA A 118 13.93 15.77 5.28
CA ALA A 118 12.52 15.70 4.93
C ALA A 118 11.64 15.79 6.19
N ILE A 119 11.93 15.01 7.24
CA ILE A 119 11.19 15.06 8.52
C ILE A 119 11.14 16.48 9.07
N GLN A 120 12.26 17.21 9.05
CA GLN A 120 12.36 18.56 9.59
C GLN A 120 11.52 19.60 8.86
N ILE A 121 11.13 19.36 7.60
CA ILE A 121 10.33 20.32 6.82
C ILE A 121 8.85 19.95 6.72
N ILE A 122 8.45 18.71 7.06
CA ILE A 122 7.05 18.25 7.02
C ILE A 122 6.13 19.19 7.80
N GLU A 123 6.55 19.59 9.00
CA GLU A 123 5.73 20.42 9.90
C GLU A 123 5.44 21.83 9.36
N ARG A 124 6.17 22.27 8.33
CA ARG A 124 5.95 23.58 7.69
C ARG A 124 4.70 23.62 6.82
N TYR A 125 4.19 22.46 6.42
CA TYR A 125 3.10 22.35 5.45
C TYR A 125 1.78 21.94 6.09
N ASP A 126 0.69 22.51 5.59
CA ASP A 126 -0.65 21.97 5.83
C ASP A 126 -0.85 20.75 4.93
N LEU A 127 -0.81 19.57 5.54
CA LEU A 127 -0.98 18.29 4.86
C LEU A 127 -2.41 17.73 5.00
N SER A 128 -3.36 18.54 5.48
CA SER A 128 -4.74 18.11 5.70
C SER A 128 -5.47 17.66 4.43
N GLY A 129 -5.04 18.16 3.27
CA GLY A 129 -5.54 17.71 1.96
C GLY A 129 -5.09 16.30 1.56
N LEU A 130 -4.15 15.68 2.28
CA LEU A 130 -3.53 14.41 1.93
C LEU A 130 -4.10 13.20 2.70
N GLY A 131 -5.28 13.33 3.31
CA GLY A 131 -5.91 12.25 4.09
C GLY A 131 -6.23 10.95 3.32
N LYS A 132 -6.04 10.93 2.00
CA LYS A 132 -6.20 9.76 1.11
C LYS A 132 -4.89 9.23 0.54
N ALA A 133 -3.76 9.75 1.00
CA ALA A 133 -2.44 9.39 0.51
C ALA A 133 -1.50 9.07 1.68
N GLN A 134 -0.64 8.08 1.46
CA GLN A 134 0.57 7.90 2.26
C GLN A 134 1.77 7.85 1.34
N PHE A 135 2.91 8.26 1.85
CA PHE A 135 4.14 8.41 1.08
C PHE A 135 5.23 7.56 1.71
N LEU A 136 5.98 6.80 0.91
CA LEU A 136 7.20 6.14 1.36
C LEU A 136 8.40 6.90 0.79
N PHE A 137 9.36 7.22 1.65
CA PHE A 137 10.62 7.84 1.29
C PHE A 137 11.78 6.93 1.71
N ALA A 138 12.87 6.96 0.95
CA ALA A 138 14.15 6.40 1.38
C ALA A 138 15.29 7.21 0.78
N ASP A 139 16.43 7.29 1.47
CA ASP A 139 17.62 7.94 0.95
C ASP A 139 18.80 6.98 0.76
N LYS A 140 19.85 7.45 0.10
CA LYS A 140 21.09 6.70 -0.17
C LYS A 140 21.82 6.17 1.06
N THR A 141 21.50 6.63 2.27
CA THR A 141 22.08 6.09 3.51
C THR A 141 21.37 4.83 3.98
N GLY A 142 20.25 4.48 3.34
CA GLY A 142 19.38 3.37 3.71
C GLY A 142 18.32 3.78 4.74
N ASP A 143 18.26 5.04 5.14
CA ASP A 143 17.18 5.53 5.98
C ASP A 143 15.86 5.57 5.20
N SER A 144 14.75 5.35 5.88
CA SER A 144 13.43 5.33 5.26
C SER A 144 12.31 5.69 6.24
N MET A 145 11.28 6.35 5.71
CA MET A 145 10.08 6.68 6.45
C MET A 145 8.83 6.55 5.59
N ALA A 146 7.73 6.14 6.21
CA ALA A 146 6.40 6.34 5.67
C ALA A 146 5.74 7.55 6.36
N VAL A 147 5.15 8.45 5.59
CA VAL A 147 4.37 9.61 6.08
C VAL A 147 2.90 9.31 5.83
N CYS A 148 2.12 9.14 6.89
CA CYS A 148 0.79 8.55 6.83
C CYS A 148 -0.24 9.35 7.64
N PRO A 149 -1.50 9.43 7.21
CA PRO A 149 -2.58 9.99 8.02
C PRO A 149 -2.77 9.21 9.33
N GLY A 150 -2.57 9.87 10.46
CA GLY A 150 -2.75 9.30 11.80
C GLY A 150 -4.20 9.30 12.27
N PRO A 151 -4.56 8.46 13.25
CA PRO A 151 -5.93 8.35 13.77
C PRO A 151 -6.46 9.63 14.42
N HIS A 152 -5.57 10.57 14.77
CA HIS A 152 -5.92 11.85 15.38
C HIS A 152 -6.02 13.01 14.39
N GLY A 153 -6.00 12.72 13.09
CA GLY A 153 -6.16 13.71 12.01
C GLY A 153 -4.92 14.56 11.75
N GLU A 154 -3.74 14.06 12.14
CA GLU A 154 -2.41 14.63 11.88
C GLU A 154 -1.63 13.69 10.97
N MET A 155 -0.65 14.18 10.20
CA MET A 155 0.29 13.28 9.52
C MET A 155 1.32 12.77 10.54
N GLU A 156 1.60 11.47 10.49
CA GLU A 156 2.53 10.79 11.38
C GLU A 156 3.63 10.11 10.55
N VAL A 157 4.81 9.98 11.15
CA VAL A 157 6.00 9.39 10.52
C VAL A 157 6.25 8.01 11.11
N VAL A 158 6.30 6.99 10.25
CA VAL A 158 6.67 5.62 10.61
C VAL A 158 8.04 5.32 10.01
N ARG A 159 9.04 5.16 10.87
CA ARG A 159 10.42 4.88 10.46
C ARG A 159 10.58 3.41 10.08
N LYS A 160 11.49 3.13 9.15
CA LYS A 160 11.88 1.75 8.82
C LYS A 160 12.52 1.07 10.04
N GLU A 161 12.10 -0.16 10.29
CA GLU A 161 12.73 -1.05 11.27
C GLU A 161 13.41 -2.20 10.53
N GLY A 162 14.67 -2.48 10.87
CA GLY A 162 15.46 -3.51 10.21
C GLY A 162 15.84 -3.15 8.77
N VAL A 163 15.85 -4.15 7.89
CA VAL A 163 16.43 -4.04 6.54
C VAL A 163 15.48 -3.37 5.53
N TYR A 164 14.17 -3.54 5.68
CA TYR A 164 13.19 -3.15 4.65
C TYR A 164 11.94 -2.44 5.19
N GLN A 165 11.25 -1.68 4.34
CA GLN A 165 9.94 -1.09 4.60
C GLN A 165 9.04 -1.28 3.37
N VAL A 166 7.74 -1.53 3.58
CA VAL A 166 6.75 -1.75 2.50
C VAL A 166 5.50 -0.95 2.79
N THR A 167 4.89 -0.38 1.75
CA THR A 167 3.57 0.24 1.81
C THR A 167 2.72 -0.21 0.61
N THR A 168 1.41 -0.32 0.85
CA THR A 168 0.39 -0.57 -0.19
C THR A 168 -0.84 0.29 0.12
N ASN A 169 -1.99 -0.03 -0.45
CA ASN A 169 -3.20 0.82 -0.42
C ASN A 169 -4.08 0.62 0.82
N PHE A 170 -3.44 0.34 1.96
CA PHE A 170 -4.06 0.47 3.27
C PHE A 170 -3.23 1.44 4.10
N ASN A 171 -3.89 2.13 5.03
CA ASN A 171 -3.20 3.01 5.96
C ASN A 171 -2.40 2.19 6.97
N VAL A 172 -1.07 2.29 6.97
CA VAL A 172 -0.21 1.49 7.86
C VAL A 172 -0.43 1.79 9.36
N LEU A 173 -0.91 2.99 9.70
CA LEU A 173 -1.26 3.39 11.07
C LEU A 173 -2.69 3.03 11.44
N ASN A 174 -3.56 2.81 10.45
CA ASN A 174 -4.95 2.42 10.68
C ASN A 174 -5.46 1.43 9.62
N PRO A 175 -5.01 0.16 9.64
CA PRO A 175 -5.33 -0.81 8.60
C PRO A 175 -6.83 -1.14 8.50
N TRP A 176 -7.57 -0.92 9.59
CA TRP A 176 -9.01 -1.20 9.67
C TRP A 176 -9.87 -0.26 8.83
N LEU A 177 -9.32 0.83 8.29
CA LEU A 177 -10.03 1.71 7.36
C LEU A 177 -10.30 1.05 5.99
N GLY A 178 -9.62 -0.05 5.67
CA GLY A 178 -9.81 -0.82 4.45
C GLY A 178 -8.51 -1.10 3.70
N GLY A 179 -8.58 -2.00 2.72
CA GLY A 179 -7.42 -2.44 1.93
C GLY A 179 -6.49 -3.43 2.65
N TYR A 180 -6.73 -3.72 3.93
CA TYR A 180 -6.04 -4.73 4.73
C TYR A 180 -6.98 -5.92 5.03
N PRO A 181 -6.50 -7.18 5.03
CA PRO A 181 -5.16 -7.61 4.64
C PRO A 181 -4.89 -7.42 3.14
N CYS A 182 -3.64 -7.11 2.80
CA CYS A 182 -3.23 -6.93 1.41
C CYS A 182 -2.28 -8.06 0.99
N TRP A 183 -2.66 -8.84 -0.02
CA TRP A 183 -1.83 -9.94 -0.52
C TRP A 183 -0.51 -9.45 -1.12
N ARG A 184 -0.51 -8.28 -1.80
CA ARG A 184 0.71 -7.66 -2.37
C ARG A 184 1.70 -7.29 -1.27
N TYR A 185 1.20 -6.67 -0.20
CA TYR A 185 2.01 -6.36 0.97
C TYR A 185 2.63 -7.63 1.56
N ASN A 186 1.83 -8.67 1.77
CA ASN A 186 2.29 -9.92 2.35
C ASN A 186 3.32 -10.63 1.47
N ALA A 187 3.12 -10.65 0.15
CA ALA A 187 4.05 -11.22 -0.81
C ALA A 187 5.37 -10.44 -0.85
N ALA A 188 5.33 -9.11 -1.01
CA ALA A 188 6.52 -8.26 -1.00
C ALA A 188 7.30 -8.39 0.31
N ALA A 189 6.64 -8.25 1.46
CA ALA A 189 7.28 -8.42 2.76
C ALA A 189 7.79 -9.85 2.99
N GLY A 190 7.13 -10.88 2.45
CA GLY A 190 7.59 -12.27 2.50
C GLY A 190 8.88 -12.50 1.71
N MET A 191 9.06 -11.80 0.58
CA MET A 191 10.29 -11.85 -0.21
C MET A 191 11.39 -11.00 0.43
N LEU A 192 11.10 -9.75 0.80
CA LEU A 192 12.08 -8.84 1.42
C LEU A 192 12.67 -9.40 2.73
N ARG A 193 11.91 -10.18 3.50
CA ARG A 193 12.42 -10.88 4.71
C ARG A 193 13.54 -11.88 4.43
N LYS A 194 13.72 -12.33 3.20
CA LYS A 194 14.77 -13.28 2.81
C LYS A 194 16.10 -12.61 2.48
N ILE A 195 16.15 -11.27 2.51
CA ILE A 195 17.39 -10.50 2.33
C ILE A 195 18.13 -10.51 3.67
N GLU A 196 19.24 -11.25 3.73
CA GLU A 196 20.05 -11.39 4.95
C GLU A 196 21.35 -10.59 4.85
N ASN A 197 21.91 -10.46 3.64
CA ASN A 197 23.15 -9.76 3.39
C ASN A 197 23.11 -8.95 2.08
N GLU A 198 24.15 -8.15 1.86
CA GLU A 198 24.24 -7.23 0.72
C GLU A 198 24.18 -7.95 -0.65
N ASN A 199 24.67 -9.19 -0.75
CA ASN A 199 24.59 -9.95 -2.01
C ASN A 199 23.17 -10.43 -2.35
N ASP A 200 22.27 -10.44 -1.37
CA ASP A 200 20.86 -10.79 -1.59
C ASP A 200 20.07 -9.59 -2.13
N LEU A 201 20.55 -8.37 -1.88
CA LEU A 201 19.91 -7.11 -2.27
C LEU A 201 20.34 -6.71 -3.69
N THR A 202 19.75 -7.37 -4.69
CA THR A 202 20.03 -7.11 -6.12
C THR A 202 18.85 -6.48 -6.84
N VAL A 203 19.12 -5.79 -7.95
CA VAL A 203 18.09 -5.22 -8.83
C VAL A 203 17.21 -6.34 -9.41
N GLU A 204 17.81 -7.47 -9.77
CA GLU A 204 17.11 -8.66 -10.25
C GLU A 204 16.15 -9.22 -9.20
N TYR A 205 16.58 -9.24 -7.93
CA TYR A 205 15.70 -9.66 -6.83
C TYR A 205 14.54 -8.69 -6.62
N PHE A 206 14.81 -7.38 -6.65
CA PHE A 206 13.76 -6.35 -6.59
C PHE A 206 12.77 -6.47 -7.77
N ALA A 207 13.26 -6.72 -8.98
CA ALA A 207 12.42 -6.96 -10.15
C ALA A 207 11.53 -8.21 -9.97
N SER A 208 12.05 -9.26 -9.32
CA SER A 208 11.24 -10.43 -8.98
C SER A 208 10.13 -10.12 -7.98
N ILE A 209 10.35 -9.19 -7.05
CA ILE A 209 9.32 -8.71 -6.10
C ILE A 209 8.26 -7.93 -6.87
N LEU A 210 8.65 -6.98 -7.73
CA LEU A 210 7.72 -6.25 -8.59
C LEU A 210 6.87 -7.19 -9.44
N LYS A 211 7.50 -8.24 -10.00
CA LYS A 211 6.81 -9.28 -10.77
C LYS A 211 5.85 -10.13 -9.92
N ALA A 212 6.17 -10.37 -8.65
CA ALA A 212 5.30 -11.14 -7.76
C ALA A 212 4.05 -10.35 -7.33
N VAL A 213 4.07 -9.02 -7.41
CA VAL A 213 3.01 -8.14 -6.89
C VAL A 213 2.36 -7.25 -7.94
N TYR A 214 2.68 -7.45 -9.23
CA TYR A 214 2.02 -6.71 -10.31
C TYR A 214 0.54 -7.08 -10.41
N GLN A 215 -0.21 -6.18 -11.02
CA GLN A 215 -1.62 -6.36 -11.30
C GLN A 215 -1.94 -6.06 -12.75
N ARG A 216 -3.19 -6.31 -13.15
CA ARG A 216 -3.69 -6.01 -14.49
C ARG A 216 -3.42 -4.57 -14.93
N HIS A 217 -3.49 -3.63 -13.98
CA HIS A 217 -3.33 -2.20 -14.21
C HIS A 217 -1.94 -1.66 -13.85
N THR A 218 -0.95 -2.52 -13.64
CA THR A 218 0.44 -2.05 -13.53
C THR A 218 0.85 -1.43 -14.86
N THR A 219 1.07 -0.12 -14.87
CA THR A 219 1.38 0.64 -16.10
C THR A 219 2.86 0.91 -16.27
N TYR A 220 3.59 1.07 -15.17
CA TYR A 220 5.03 1.02 -15.12
C TYR A 220 5.50 0.50 -13.76
N SER A 221 6.73 0.03 -13.72
CA SER A 221 7.42 -0.27 -12.48
C SER A 221 8.80 0.39 -12.49
N THR A 222 9.25 0.82 -11.33
CA THR A 222 10.57 1.43 -11.16
C THR A 222 11.35 0.74 -10.05
N ILE A 223 12.67 0.66 -10.24
CA ILE A 223 13.64 0.43 -9.17
C ILE A 223 14.62 1.59 -9.22
N TYR A 224 14.82 2.26 -8.09
CA TYR A 224 15.83 3.29 -7.92
C TYR A 224 16.99 2.71 -7.13
N ASP A 225 18.20 2.95 -7.61
CA ASP A 225 19.44 2.85 -6.86
C ASP A 225 19.85 4.28 -6.47
N PRO A 226 19.49 4.76 -5.26
CA PRO A 226 19.82 6.10 -4.81
C PRO A 226 21.31 6.34 -4.56
N VAL A 227 22.10 5.27 -4.38
CA VAL A 227 23.54 5.39 -4.13
C VAL A 227 24.26 5.73 -5.43
N ASN A 228 23.94 5.00 -6.51
CA ASN A 228 24.54 5.19 -7.84
C ASN A 228 23.72 6.13 -8.74
N ARG A 229 22.56 6.58 -8.29
CA ARG A 229 21.62 7.44 -9.02
C ARG A 229 21.16 6.84 -10.35
N ILE A 230 20.83 5.55 -10.32
CA ILE A 230 20.33 4.79 -11.47
C ILE A 230 18.85 4.52 -11.28
N VAL A 231 18.09 4.61 -12.37
CA VAL A 231 16.68 4.20 -12.42
C VAL A 231 16.50 3.09 -13.43
N TYR A 232 15.94 1.97 -12.97
CA TYR A 232 15.50 0.86 -13.79
C TYR A 232 14.01 0.97 -14.01
N VAL A 233 13.58 1.04 -15.26
CA VAL A 233 12.19 1.21 -15.66
C VAL A 233 11.72 -0.04 -16.40
N TYR A 234 10.55 -0.52 -16.00
CA TYR A 234 9.81 -1.58 -16.68
C TYR A 234 8.48 -1.02 -17.16
N ASN A 235 8.06 -1.40 -18.36
CA ASN A 235 6.81 -0.93 -18.94
C ASN A 235 5.71 -1.98 -18.77
N GLN A 236 4.60 -1.54 -18.19
CA GLN A 236 3.45 -2.36 -17.84
C GLN A 236 3.83 -3.58 -16.99
N ARG A 237 3.59 -4.79 -17.52
CA ARG A 237 3.83 -6.08 -16.84
C ARG A 237 5.02 -6.83 -17.47
N ASN A 238 5.80 -6.16 -18.32
CA ASN A 238 6.95 -6.76 -18.98
C ASN A 238 8.22 -6.54 -18.14
N PHE A 239 8.63 -7.58 -17.42
CA PHE A 239 9.86 -7.59 -16.61
C PHE A 239 11.06 -8.21 -17.34
N ASP A 240 10.90 -8.59 -18.62
CA ASP A 240 11.97 -9.16 -19.44
C ASP A 240 12.78 -8.08 -20.18
N GLU A 241 12.24 -6.86 -20.28
CA GLU A 241 12.89 -5.70 -20.86
C GLU A 241 13.00 -4.59 -19.81
N VAL A 242 14.20 -4.03 -19.65
CA VAL A 242 14.48 -2.94 -18.72
C VAL A 242 15.13 -1.79 -19.46
N VAL A 243 14.67 -0.58 -19.17
CA VAL A 243 15.35 0.66 -19.57
C VAL A 243 16.11 1.17 -18.35
N VAL A 244 17.41 1.39 -18.51
CA VAL A 244 18.29 1.89 -17.45
C VAL A 244 18.63 3.33 -17.74
N LEU A 245 18.33 4.21 -16.79
CA LEU A 245 18.53 5.65 -16.88
C LEU A 245 19.53 6.07 -15.81
N ASN A 246 20.68 6.61 -16.22
CA ASN A 246 21.60 7.27 -15.30
C ASN A 246 21.11 8.71 -15.08
N LEU A 247 20.77 9.06 -13.84
CA LEU A 247 20.17 10.36 -13.55
C LEU A 247 21.12 11.53 -13.88
N GLU A 248 22.42 11.38 -13.65
CA GLU A 248 23.39 12.43 -13.95
C GLU A 248 23.43 12.72 -15.46
N ASP A 249 23.55 11.67 -16.28
CA ASP A 249 23.54 11.77 -17.75
C ASP A 249 22.23 12.38 -18.29
N GLU A 250 21.09 12.04 -17.67
CA GLU A 250 19.79 12.59 -18.07
C GLU A 250 19.67 14.07 -17.69
N LEU A 251 20.15 14.47 -16.51
CA LEU A 251 20.09 15.88 -16.09
C LEU A 251 20.98 16.80 -16.94
N GLU A 252 22.11 16.30 -17.47
CA GLU A 252 22.96 17.05 -18.41
C GLU A 252 22.25 17.43 -19.72
N LYS A 253 21.21 16.69 -20.11
CA LYS A 253 20.39 16.99 -21.31
C LYS A 253 19.44 18.17 -21.10
N GLY A 254 19.41 18.75 -19.90
CA GLY A 254 18.48 19.80 -19.52
C GLY A 254 17.07 19.26 -19.25
N TYR A 255 16.10 20.17 -19.16
CA TYR A 255 14.70 19.79 -19.00
C TYR A 255 14.22 18.96 -20.20
N HIS A 256 13.74 17.74 -19.94
CA HIS A 256 13.15 16.89 -20.97
C HIS A 256 12.24 15.81 -20.37
N ALA A 257 11.50 15.10 -21.23
CA ALA A 257 10.58 14.05 -20.83
C ALA A 257 10.47 12.97 -21.91
N TYR A 258 10.14 11.75 -21.47
CA TYR A 258 9.82 10.62 -22.34
C TYR A 258 8.38 10.13 -22.11
N TYR A 259 7.77 9.65 -23.19
CA TYR A 259 6.62 8.75 -23.09
C TYR A 259 7.14 7.34 -22.83
N ILE A 260 6.90 6.79 -21.65
CA ILE A 260 7.57 5.54 -21.19
C ILE A 260 7.45 4.40 -22.21
N PRO A 261 6.27 4.10 -22.82
CA PRO A 261 6.14 3.04 -23.82
C PRO A 261 7.04 3.20 -25.04
N LEU A 262 7.48 4.42 -25.40
CA LEU A 262 8.39 4.65 -26.52
C LEU A 262 9.86 4.40 -26.16
N LEU A 263 10.19 4.20 -24.89
CA LEU A 263 11.53 3.78 -24.48
C LEU A 263 11.80 2.30 -24.79
N PHE A 264 10.75 1.52 -25.10
CA PHE A 264 10.84 0.08 -25.30
C PHE A 264 10.69 -0.26 -26.80
N PRO A 265 11.67 -0.95 -27.41
CA PRO A 265 11.72 -1.16 -28.87
C PRO A 265 10.70 -2.15 -29.40
N ARG A 266 10.11 -3.02 -28.56
CA ARG A 266 9.05 -3.93 -28.99
C ARG A 266 7.70 -3.22 -29.03
N LYS A 267 7.05 -3.22 -30.20
CA LYS A 267 5.58 -3.10 -30.27
C LYS A 267 5.01 -4.27 -29.47
N GLN A 268 4.47 -3.98 -28.29
CA GLN A 268 3.71 -4.96 -27.52
C GLN A 268 2.57 -5.46 -28.41
N SER A 269 2.68 -6.70 -28.89
CA SER A 269 1.50 -7.44 -29.32
C SER A 269 0.57 -7.54 -28.13
N ASP A 270 -0.74 -7.50 -28.36
CA ASP A 270 -1.79 -7.90 -27.43
C ASP A 270 -1.64 -9.39 -27.07
N GLN A 271 -0.49 -9.79 -26.52
CA GLN A 271 -0.29 -11.09 -25.92
C GLN A 271 -1.16 -11.11 -24.68
N GLU A 272 -2.36 -11.64 -24.94
CA GLU A 272 -3.32 -12.25 -24.04
C GLU A 272 -3.15 -11.80 -22.61
N LEU A 273 -4.11 -10.98 -22.19
CA LEU A 273 -4.51 -10.76 -20.81
C LEU A 273 -4.78 -12.14 -20.16
N GLY A 274 -3.71 -12.88 -19.84
CA GLY A 274 -3.76 -14.03 -18.97
C GLY A 274 -4.23 -13.52 -17.62
N GLU A 275 -5.51 -13.75 -17.34
CA GLU A 275 -6.04 -13.62 -16.00
C GLU A 275 -5.19 -14.52 -15.09
N PRO A 276 -4.68 -14.03 -13.95
CA PRO A 276 -4.22 -14.97 -12.95
C PRO A 276 -5.43 -15.80 -12.52
N GLU A 277 -5.38 -17.11 -12.78
CA GLU A 277 -6.35 -18.08 -12.29
C GLU A 277 -6.42 -17.94 -10.76
N ALA A 278 -7.44 -17.24 -10.28
CA ALA A 278 -7.86 -17.27 -8.89
C ALA A 278 -8.87 -18.41 -8.72
N GLU A 279 -8.42 -19.64 -8.90
CA GLU A 279 -9.08 -20.81 -8.34
C GLU A 279 -8.26 -21.28 -7.13
N ALA A 280 -8.42 -20.57 -6.02
CA ALA A 280 -8.28 -21.23 -4.73
C ALA A 280 -9.49 -22.15 -4.57
N GLU A 281 -9.39 -23.37 -5.09
CA GLU A 281 -10.29 -24.45 -4.68
C GLU A 281 -10.24 -24.53 -3.15
N GLU A 282 -11.37 -24.22 -2.52
CA GLU A 282 -11.68 -24.58 -1.15
C GLU A 282 -11.50 -26.09 -0.98
N GLN A 283 -10.31 -26.50 -0.56
CA GLN A 283 -10.11 -27.83 -0.01
C GLN A 283 -10.88 -27.90 1.30
N LYS A 284 -12.09 -28.49 1.23
CA LYS A 284 -12.80 -29.05 2.38
C LYS A 284 -11.84 -29.95 3.17
N PRO A 285 -11.67 -29.78 4.49
CA PRO A 285 -11.05 -30.79 5.31
C PRO A 285 -11.97 -32.02 5.38
N GLU A 286 -11.44 -33.18 4.96
CA GLU A 286 -12.02 -34.49 5.27
C GLU A 286 -12.02 -34.73 6.78
N GLU A 287 -13.08 -35.36 7.25
CA GLU A 287 -13.34 -35.78 8.64
C GLU A 287 -12.17 -36.57 9.26
N GLN A 288 -11.77 -36.18 10.47
CA GLN A 288 -11.15 -37.09 11.43
C GLN A 288 -12.08 -37.24 12.63
N GLU A 289 -12.53 -38.47 12.86
CA GLU A 289 -13.30 -38.89 14.03
C GLU A 289 -12.49 -38.67 15.32
N PRO A 290 -13.13 -38.33 16.45
CA PRO A 290 -12.42 -38.07 17.70
C PRO A 290 -11.98 -39.38 18.37
N GLU A 291 -10.67 -39.56 18.56
CA GLU A 291 -10.11 -40.60 19.44
C GLU A 291 -10.44 -40.30 20.91
N GLU A 292 -10.86 -41.35 21.64
CA GLU A 292 -11.18 -41.32 23.07
C GLU A 292 -9.97 -40.97 23.96
N PRO A 293 -10.17 -40.28 25.10
CA PRO A 293 -9.08 -39.87 25.98
C PRO A 293 -8.59 -41.03 26.86
N PRO A 294 -7.27 -41.14 27.13
CA PRO A 294 -6.77 -42.05 28.16
C PRO A 294 -7.07 -41.52 29.57
N LYS A 295 -7.44 -42.47 30.44
CA LYS A 295 -7.83 -42.28 31.84
C LYS A 295 -6.70 -41.71 32.72
N GLU A 296 -7.10 -40.81 33.61
CA GLU A 296 -6.32 -40.24 34.71
C GLU A 296 -5.80 -41.29 35.71
N GLU A 297 -4.56 -41.11 36.17
CA GLU A 297 -4.13 -41.50 37.51
C GLU A 297 -3.68 -40.25 38.29
N GLN A 298 -4.35 -40.00 39.41
CA GLN A 298 -4.14 -38.90 40.34
C GLN A 298 -2.98 -39.14 41.31
N LYS A 299 -2.23 -38.06 41.59
CA LYS A 299 -1.72 -37.62 42.92
C LYS A 299 -0.84 -36.38 42.69
N SER A 300 -0.81 -35.31 43.48
CA SER A 300 -1.58 -34.81 44.63
C SER A 300 -1.01 -33.40 44.90
N GLU A 301 -1.91 -32.43 45.11
CA GLU A 301 -1.80 -31.20 45.94
C GLU A 301 -0.49 -30.38 45.98
N ILE A 302 -0.59 -29.06 45.71
CA ILE A 302 -0.38 -27.98 46.70
C ILE A 302 -0.75 -26.59 46.11
N THR A 303 -1.75 -25.98 46.76
CA THR A 303 -2.11 -24.56 47.03
C THR A 303 -2.17 -23.47 45.94
N THR A 304 -3.34 -22.82 45.96
CA THR A 304 -3.86 -21.62 45.30
C THR A 304 -3.47 -20.29 45.97
N GLU A 305 -3.38 -19.21 45.16
CA GLU A 305 -3.81 -17.82 45.44
C GLU A 305 -3.82 -17.08 44.07
N ASP A 306 -4.97 -16.79 43.47
CA ASP A 306 -5.91 -15.65 43.62
C ASP A 306 -5.71 -14.56 42.54
N SER A 307 -6.61 -14.53 41.54
CA SER A 307 -6.88 -13.35 40.71
C SER A 307 -8.26 -13.43 40.05
N HIS A 308 -9.10 -12.42 40.30
CA HIS A 308 -10.44 -12.21 39.73
C HIS A 308 -10.48 -12.24 38.18
N PRO A 309 -11.51 -12.82 37.53
CA PRO A 309 -11.72 -12.63 36.10
C PRO A 309 -12.73 -11.50 35.82
N ALA A 310 -12.41 -10.66 34.84
CA ALA A 310 -13.38 -9.83 34.15
C ALA A 310 -14.28 -10.72 33.27
N GLU A 311 -15.59 -10.53 33.35
CA GLU A 311 -16.58 -11.28 32.56
C GLU A 311 -16.41 -10.99 31.06
N SER A 312 -15.95 -11.98 30.30
CA SER A 312 -15.97 -11.96 28.85
C SER A 312 -17.37 -12.28 28.34
N VAL A 313 -18.02 -11.33 27.68
CA VAL A 313 -19.30 -11.54 26.99
C VAL A 313 -19.13 -12.61 25.92
N SER A 314 -19.91 -13.69 25.99
CA SER A 314 -19.79 -14.80 25.05
C SER A 314 -20.35 -14.42 23.68
N PHE A 315 -19.87 -15.08 22.63
CA PHE A 315 -20.39 -14.91 21.28
C PHE A 315 -21.91 -15.20 21.21
N SER A 316 -22.40 -16.14 22.03
CA SER A 316 -23.83 -16.42 22.18
C SER A 316 -24.61 -15.23 22.73
N ASP A 317 -24.06 -14.49 23.71
CA ASP A 317 -24.72 -13.32 24.30
C ASP A 317 -24.82 -12.18 23.27
N LEU A 318 -23.79 -12.03 22.43
CA LEU A 318 -23.80 -11.07 21.33
C LEU A 318 -24.87 -11.42 20.27
N LEU A 319 -25.02 -12.71 19.97
CA LEU A 319 -26.02 -13.20 19.02
C LEU A 319 -27.46 -12.99 19.55
N TYR A 320 -27.67 -13.22 20.85
CA TYR A 320 -28.94 -12.94 21.51
C TYR A 320 -29.28 -11.44 21.49
N LEU A 321 -28.31 -10.58 21.78
CA LEU A 321 -28.50 -9.13 21.76
C LEU A 321 -28.86 -8.62 20.35
N LEU A 322 -28.17 -9.12 19.32
CA LEU A 322 -28.45 -8.79 17.93
C LEU A 322 -29.85 -9.27 17.49
N SER A 323 -30.25 -10.49 17.90
CA SER A 323 -31.59 -11.02 17.61
C SER A 323 -32.70 -10.18 18.25
N ALA A 324 -32.49 -9.68 19.47
CA ALA A 324 -33.44 -8.83 20.17
C ALA A 324 -33.60 -7.46 19.49
N ILE A 325 -32.51 -6.84 19.04
CA ILE A 325 -32.54 -5.56 18.33
C ILE A 325 -33.30 -5.66 17.00
N VAL A 326 -33.10 -6.76 16.25
CA VAL A 326 -33.81 -7.01 14.98
C VAL A 326 -35.31 -7.19 15.22
N LEU A 327 -35.71 -7.94 16.25
CA LEU A 327 -37.14 -8.13 16.59
C LEU A 327 -37.81 -6.83 17.02
N ILE A 328 -37.12 -5.96 17.77
CA ILE A 328 -37.61 -4.64 18.15
C ILE A 328 -37.77 -3.75 16.90
N GLY A 329 -36.80 -3.76 15.99
CA GLY A 329 -36.86 -3.01 14.72
C GLY A 329 -38.05 -3.41 13.85
N ILE A 330 -38.30 -4.72 13.72
CA ILE A 330 -39.45 -5.25 12.97
C ILE A 330 -40.77 -4.85 13.64
N GLY A 331 -40.86 -4.91 14.97
CA GLY A 331 -42.04 -4.49 15.72
C GLY A 331 -42.36 -3.00 15.56
N LEU A 332 -41.34 -2.13 15.59
CA LEU A 332 -41.49 -0.70 15.37
C LEU A 332 -41.90 -0.36 13.94
N ALA A 333 -41.33 -1.05 12.94
CA ALA A 333 -41.72 -0.89 11.54
C ALA A 333 -43.19 -1.30 11.30
N ALA A 334 -43.65 -2.39 11.91
CA ALA A 334 -45.04 -2.84 11.83
C ALA A 334 -46.02 -1.85 12.51
N LEU A 335 -45.63 -1.25 13.64
CA LEU A 335 -46.39 -0.22 14.34
C LEU A 335 -46.50 1.08 13.54
N LEU A 336 -45.42 1.48 12.86
CA LEU A 336 -45.41 2.66 12.00
C LEU A 336 -46.23 2.44 10.72
N TRP A 337 -46.25 1.23 10.17
CA TRP A 337 -47.11 0.88 9.04
C TRP A 337 -48.59 0.95 9.41
N LYS A 338 -48.98 0.38 10.56
CA LYS A 338 -50.38 0.37 11.02
C LYS A 338 -50.95 1.75 11.35
N LYS A 339 -50.09 2.76 11.58
CA LYS A 339 -50.51 4.17 11.77
C LYS A 339 -50.70 4.94 10.45
N ARG A 340 -50.31 4.39 9.30
CA ARG A 340 -50.40 5.03 7.97
C ARG A 340 -51.53 4.49 7.08
N THR A 341 -52.33 3.55 7.56
CA THR A 341 -53.51 2.97 6.89
C THR A 341 -54.75 3.19 7.73
#